data_AF-A0A7W7GCZ7-F1
#
_entry.id   AF-A0A7W7GCZ7-F1
#
_cell.length_a   1.000
_cell.length_b   1.000
_cell.length_c   1.000
_cell.angle_alpha   90.00
_cell.angle_beta   90.00
_cell.angle_gamma   90.00
#
_symmetry.space_group_name_H-M   'P 1'
#
loop_
_entity.id
_entity.type
_entity.pdbx_description
1 polymer ?
#
loop_
_entity_poly.entity_id
_entity_poly.type
_entity_poly.pdbx_seq_one_letter_code
_entity_poly.pdbx_strand_id
1 'polypeptide(L)'
;MPRSRVTGRPPPFVASSEEAILPRGRHEERDGTPEAARRRSWEPEARAEAERLGAAEPGWVIFYGVWSRRYFAFAIKKGVEPAMVDAPITRVLRLLMREAEGSDRGTDEPEYPACR
;
A
#
# COMPACT_ATOMS: atom_id res chain seq x y z
N MET A 1 -25.20 73.94 25.98
CA MET A 1 -24.15 73.76 27.01
C MET A 1 -23.30 72.55 26.67
N PRO A 2 -21.98 72.58 26.96
CA PRO A 2 -20.95 71.78 26.28
C PRO A 2 -20.73 70.39 26.90
N ARG A 3 -20.19 69.48 26.08
CA ARG A 3 -19.71 68.14 26.47
C ARG A 3 -18.32 68.24 27.10
N SER A 4 -18.17 67.73 28.32
CA SER A 4 -16.86 67.50 28.96
C SER A 4 -16.57 66.01 29.10
N ARG A 5 -15.38 65.63 28.64
CA ARG A 5 -14.73 64.33 28.83
C ARG A 5 -14.55 64.05 30.32
N VAL A 6 -15.03 62.91 30.79
CA VAL A 6 -14.56 62.31 32.04
C VAL A 6 -13.49 61.29 31.70
N THR A 7 -12.27 61.66 32.07
CA THR A 7 -11.10 60.80 32.22
C THR A 7 -11.33 59.84 33.38
N GLY A 8 -11.44 58.55 33.09
CA GLY A 8 -11.42 57.48 34.09
C GLY A 8 -10.52 56.35 33.59
N ARG A 9 -9.35 56.22 34.20
CA ARG A 9 -8.40 55.12 34.01
C ARG A 9 -9.15 53.78 34.17
N PRO A 10 -9.03 52.81 33.24
CA PRO A 10 -9.61 51.49 33.47
C PRO A 10 -8.98 50.88 34.74
N PRO A 11 -9.74 50.16 35.58
CA PRO A 11 -9.15 49.44 36.72
C PRO A 11 -8.08 48.47 36.20
N PRO A 12 -7.03 48.16 36.99
CA PRO A 12 -6.09 47.13 36.60
C PRO A 12 -6.89 45.83 36.43
N PHE A 13 -6.71 45.19 35.27
CA PHE A 13 -7.21 43.85 35.01
C PHE A 13 -6.73 42.96 36.16
N VAL A 14 -7.64 42.59 37.06
CA VAL A 14 -7.37 41.58 38.07
C VAL A 14 -7.21 40.30 37.28
N ALA A 15 -5.96 39.92 36.99
CA ALA A 15 -5.64 38.56 36.58
C ALA A 15 -5.98 37.68 37.78
N SER A 16 -7.24 37.25 37.87
CA SER A 16 -7.62 36.15 38.74
C SER A 16 -6.93 34.93 38.17
N SER A 17 -5.79 34.59 38.77
CA SER A 17 -5.21 33.27 38.74
C SER A 17 -6.18 32.31 39.42
N GLU A 18 -7.29 32.00 38.75
CA GLU A 18 -8.04 30.79 39.03
C GLU A 18 -7.45 29.73 38.10
N GLU A 19 -6.44 29.07 38.65
CA GLU A 19 -5.85 27.85 38.13
C GLU A 19 -6.98 26.81 38.07
N ALA A 20 -7.75 26.86 36.98
CA ALA A 20 -8.77 25.89 36.67
C ALA A 20 -8.04 24.56 36.47
N ILE A 21 -8.06 23.73 37.53
CA ILE A 21 -7.75 22.32 37.45
C ILE A 21 -8.81 21.72 36.52
N LEU A 22 -8.53 21.75 35.22
CA LEU A 22 -9.33 21.04 34.23
C LEU A 22 -9.37 19.58 34.68
N PRO A 23 -10.55 18.96 34.85
CA PRO A 23 -10.62 17.56 35.20
C PRO A 23 -9.93 16.79 34.07
N ARG A 24 -8.76 16.22 34.39
CA ARG A 24 -8.02 15.31 33.53
C ARG A 24 -9.04 14.28 33.06
N GLY A 25 -9.28 14.25 31.74
CA GLY A 25 -10.27 13.34 31.15
C GLY A 25 -10.03 11.92 31.64
N ARG A 26 -11.11 11.14 31.79
CA ARG A 26 -11.05 9.71 32.12
C ARG A 26 -10.46 8.94 30.94
N HIS A 27 -9.19 9.17 30.65
CA HIS A 27 -8.39 8.23 29.89
C HIS A 27 -7.88 7.27 30.95
N GLU A 28 -8.63 6.19 31.17
CA GLU A 28 -8.15 5.07 31.96
C GLU A 28 -6.74 4.73 31.44
N GLU A 29 -5.76 4.89 32.31
CA GLU A 29 -4.41 4.45 32.07
C GLU A 29 -4.50 2.94 31.89
N ARG A 30 -4.49 2.51 30.63
CA ARG A 30 -4.61 1.10 30.27
C ARG A 30 -3.32 0.42 30.70
N ASP A 31 -3.30 -0.11 31.91
CA ASP A 31 -2.28 -1.02 32.44
C ASP A 31 -2.35 -2.38 31.73
N GLY A 32 -2.12 -2.36 30.42
CA GLY A 32 -2.02 -3.55 29.60
C GLY A 32 -0.94 -3.32 28.56
N THR A 33 0.00 -4.26 28.46
CA THR A 33 0.88 -4.36 27.29
C THR A 33 -0.01 -4.24 26.06
N PRO A 34 0.28 -3.35 25.10
CA PRO A 34 -0.54 -3.24 23.90
C PRO A 34 -0.54 -4.61 23.25
N GLU A 35 -1.67 -5.32 23.34
CA GLU A 35 -1.88 -6.57 22.63
C GLU A 35 -1.59 -6.25 21.17
N ALA A 36 -0.49 -6.80 20.66
CA ALA A 36 -0.02 -6.49 19.33
C ALA A 36 -1.18 -6.73 18.37
N ALA A 37 -1.72 -5.66 17.79
CA ALA A 37 -2.86 -5.75 16.89
C ALA A 37 -2.49 -6.75 15.80
N ARG A 38 -3.09 -7.93 15.83
CA ARG A 38 -2.78 -9.00 14.88
C ARG A 38 -3.03 -8.43 13.48
N ARG A 39 -1.98 -8.35 12.66
CA ARG A 39 -2.12 -7.91 11.27
C ARG A 39 -3.16 -8.81 10.61
N ARG A 40 -4.26 -8.23 10.14
CA ARG A 40 -5.30 -8.96 9.42
C ARG A 40 -4.69 -9.48 8.12
N SER A 41 -4.44 -10.79 8.04
CA SER A 41 -4.06 -11.45 6.80
C SER A 41 -5.34 -11.71 6.00
N TRP A 42 -5.50 -10.97 4.91
CA TRP A 42 -6.54 -11.26 3.94
C TRP A 42 -6.12 -12.47 3.12
N GLU A 43 -6.97 -13.50 3.08
CA GLU A 43 -6.81 -14.74 2.30
C GLU A 43 -5.39 -15.37 2.37
N PRO A 44 -4.95 -15.83 3.56
CA PRO A 44 -3.58 -16.33 3.77
C PRO A 44 -3.25 -17.55 2.92
N GLU A 45 -4.25 -18.37 2.58
CA GLU A 45 -4.06 -19.57 1.74
C GLU A 45 -3.68 -19.21 0.30
N ALA A 46 -4.38 -18.25 -0.31
CA ALA A 46 -4.09 -17.79 -1.67
C ALA A 46 -2.70 -17.14 -1.76
N ARG A 47 -2.32 -16.40 -0.71
CA ARG A 47 -0.97 -15.82 -0.61
C ARG A 47 0.11 -16.90 -0.49
N ALA A 48 -0.08 -17.88 0.39
CA ALA A 48 0.85 -19.01 0.53
C ALA A 48 0.97 -19.82 -0.78
N GLU A 49 -0.12 -19.94 -1.53
CA GLU A 49 -0.09 -20.59 -2.84
C GLU A 49 0.73 -19.82 -3.88
N ALA A 50 0.58 -18.48 -3.92
CA ALA A 50 1.40 -17.63 -4.77
C ALA A 50 2.89 -17.73 -4.42
N GLU A 51 3.23 -17.77 -3.13
CA GLU A 51 4.61 -17.94 -2.65
C GLU A 51 5.18 -19.31 -3.04
N ARG A 52 4.42 -20.40 -2.86
CA ARG A 52 4.82 -21.74 -3.32
C ARG A 52 5.05 -21.77 -4.83
N LEU A 53 4.22 -21.09 -5.59
CA LEU A 53 4.35 -21.02 -7.05
C LEU A 53 5.61 -20.23 -7.46
N GLY A 54 5.88 -19.10 -6.81
CA GLY A 54 7.09 -18.31 -7.05
C GLY A 54 8.36 -19.08 -6.71
N ALA A 55 8.36 -19.88 -5.63
CA ALA A 55 9.48 -20.75 -5.29
C ALA A 55 9.72 -21.86 -6.34
N ALA A 56 8.67 -22.30 -7.03
CA ALA A 56 8.77 -23.33 -8.07
C ALA A 56 9.21 -22.78 -9.44
N GLU A 57 9.01 -21.48 -9.70
CA GLU A 57 9.23 -20.86 -11.00
C GLU A 57 10.21 -19.66 -10.84
N PRO A 58 11.52 -19.90 -10.67
CA PRO A 58 12.49 -18.86 -10.31
C PRO A 58 12.69 -17.76 -11.36
N GLY A 59 12.15 -17.93 -12.57
CA GLY A 59 12.13 -16.90 -13.61
C GLY A 59 11.04 -15.84 -13.44
N TRP A 60 10.16 -16.00 -12.45
CA TRP A 60 8.95 -15.20 -12.30
C TRP A 60 8.75 -14.71 -10.86
N VAL A 61 8.34 -13.45 -10.72
CA VAL A 61 7.83 -12.90 -9.46
C VAL A 61 6.32 -13.03 -9.44
N ILE A 62 5.77 -13.71 -8.44
CA ILE A 62 4.35 -14.02 -8.35
C ILE A 62 3.77 -13.45 -7.06
N PHE A 63 2.61 -12.80 -7.16
CA PHE A 63 1.88 -12.29 -6.01
C PHE A 63 0.37 -12.40 -6.20
N TYR A 64 -0.36 -12.43 -5.09
CA TYR A 64 -1.81 -12.47 -5.06
C TYR A 64 -2.38 -11.10 -4.69
N GLY A 65 -3.25 -10.55 -5.54
CA GLY A 65 -3.94 -9.29 -5.29
C GLY A 65 -5.25 -9.54 -4.54
N VAL A 66 -5.30 -9.15 -3.26
CA VAL A 66 -6.50 -9.31 -2.41
C VAL A 66 -7.73 -8.58 -2.97
N TRP A 67 -7.53 -7.40 -3.56
CA TRP A 67 -8.62 -6.58 -4.08
C TRP A 67 -9.15 -7.06 -5.44
N SER A 68 -8.29 -7.61 -6.28
CA SER A 68 -8.67 -8.17 -7.57
C SER A 68 -9.07 -9.64 -7.46
N ARG A 69 -8.65 -10.32 -6.39
CA ARG A 69 -8.74 -11.78 -6.18
C ARG A 69 -8.11 -12.55 -7.36
N ARG A 70 -6.97 -12.06 -7.83
CA ARG A 70 -6.21 -12.61 -8.97
C ARG A 70 -4.74 -12.78 -8.61
N TYR A 71 -4.14 -13.77 -9.23
CA TYR A 71 -2.70 -13.98 -9.23
C TYR A 71 -2.08 -13.23 -10.38
N PHE A 72 -0.93 -12.65 -10.13
CA PHE A 72 -0.14 -11.91 -11.12
C PHE A 72 1.27 -12.49 -11.13
N ALA A 73 1.85 -12.63 -12.32
CA ALA A 73 3.21 -13.08 -12.51
C ALA A 73 3.96 -12.08 -13.42
N PHE A 74 5.17 -11.71 -13.00
CA PHE A 74 6.09 -10.85 -13.75
C PHE A 74 7.35 -11.63 -14.13
N ALA A 75 7.74 -11.56 -15.38
CA ALA A 75 8.98 -12.19 -15.85
C ALA A 75 10.20 -11.38 -15.36
N ILE A 76 11.16 -12.06 -14.73
CA ILE A 76 12.46 -11.47 -14.35
C ILE A 76 13.43 -11.54 -15.53
N LYS A 77 13.28 -12.56 -16.38
CA LYS A 77 14.13 -12.79 -17.55
C LYS A 77 13.77 -11.81 -18.66
N LYS A 78 14.79 -11.24 -19.31
CA LYS A 78 14.62 -10.46 -20.55
C LYS A 78 14.20 -11.38 -21.70
N GLY A 79 13.39 -10.88 -22.63
CA GLY A 79 12.90 -11.61 -23.82
C GLY A 79 11.51 -12.26 -23.64
N VAL A 80 11.05 -12.45 -22.41
CA VAL A 80 9.72 -13.05 -22.19
C VAL A 80 8.62 -12.03 -22.45
N GLU A 81 7.84 -12.26 -23.51
CA GLU A 81 6.67 -11.46 -23.87
C GLU A 81 5.38 -12.32 -23.87
N PRO A 82 4.30 -11.91 -23.20
CA PRO A 82 4.19 -10.71 -22.38
C PRO A 82 4.96 -10.82 -21.05
N ALA A 83 5.61 -9.71 -20.65
CA ALA A 83 6.38 -9.64 -19.40
C ALA A 83 5.50 -9.74 -18.12
N MET A 84 4.18 -9.61 -18.25
CA MET A 84 3.21 -9.71 -17.16
C MET A 84 2.01 -10.54 -17.61
N VAL A 85 1.62 -11.52 -16.79
CA VAL A 85 0.40 -12.31 -16.97
C VAL A 85 -0.40 -12.36 -15.69
N ASP A 86 -1.72 -12.47 -15.80
CA ASP A 86 -2.61 -12.54 -14.66
C ASP A 86 -3.73 -13.56 -14.84
N ALA A 87 -4.13 -14.23 -13.76
CA ALA A 87 -5.15 -15.25 -13.79
C ALA A 87 -5.87 -15.38 -12.44
N PRO A 88 -7.14 -15.79 -12.41
CA PRO A 88 -7.87 -16.04 -11.17
C PRO A 88 -7.43 -17.34 -10.47
N ILE A 89 -6.70 -18.23 -11.16
CA ILE A 89 -6.24 -19.52 -10.64
C ILE A 89 -4.79 -19.80 -11.04
N THR A 90 -4.02 -20.39 -10.11
CA THR A 90 -2.58 -20.67 -10.27
C THR A 90 -2.26 -21.61 -11.43
N ARG A 91 -3.14 -22.59 -11.70
CA ARG A 91 -2.99 -23.51 -12.83
C ARG A 91 -3.03 -22.79 -14.18
N VAL A 92 -3.95 -21.84 -14.34
CA VAL A 92 -4.04 -21.03 -15.58
C VAL A 92 -2.86 -20.07 -15.66
N LEU A 93 -2.46 -19.46 -14.54
CA LEU A 93 -1.28 -18.61 -14.49
C LEU A 93 -0.03 -19.33 -15.03
N ARG A 94 0.20 -20.58 -14.61
CA ARG A 94 1.32 -21.40 -15.10
C ARG A 94 1.28 -21.65 -16.61
N LEU A 95 0.10 -21.84 -17.17
CA LEU A 95 -0.03 -22.04 -18.63
C LEU A 95 0.36 -20.76 -19.37
N LEU A 96 -0.13 -19.61 -18.91
CA LEU A 96 0.20 -18.31 -19.49
C LEU A 96 1.69 -17.98 -19.36
N MET A 97 2.31 -18.31 -18.22
CA MET A 97 3.77 -18.12 -18.03
C MET A 97 4.57 -18.94 -19.05
N ARG A 98 4.18 -20.20 -19.29
CA ARG A 98 4.85 -21.06 -20.28
C ARG A 98 4.63 -20.60 -21.72
N GLU A 99 3.43 -20.10 -22.01
CA GLU A 99 3.10 -19.52 -23.31
C GLU A 99 3.93 -18.25 -23.58
N ALA A 100 4.09 -17.39 -22.57
CA ALA A 100 4.94 -16.21 -22.64
C ALA A 100 6.42 -16.58 -22.87
N GLU A 101 6.93 -17.59 -22.15
CA GLU A 101 8.29 -18.10 -22.38
C GLU A 101 8.48 -18.73 -23.77
N GLY A 102 7.44 -19.39 -24.31
CA GLY A 102 7.46 -19.96 -25.65
C GLY A 102 7.36 -18.93 -26.78
N SER A 103 6.83 -17.73 -26.49
CA SER A 103 6.61 -16.66 -27.46
C SER A 103 7.83 -15.78 -27.70
N ASP A 104 8.88 -15.89 -26.87
CA ASP A 104 10.20 -15.23 -27.02
C ASP A 104 10.89 -15.56 -28.36
N ARG A 105 10.48 -16.63 -29.06
CA ARG A 105 11.02 -16.99 -30.38
C ARG A 105 10.55 -16.11 -31.56
N GLY A 106 9.90 -14.96 -31.30
CA GLY A 106 9.09 -14.25 -32.30
C GLY A 106 9.53 -12.84 -32.70
N THR A 107 10.54 -12.22 -32.10
CA THR A 107 11.07 -10.94 -32.58
C THR A 107 12.39 -11.16 -33.31
N ASP A 108 12.28 -11.73 -34.50
CA ASP A 108 13.20 -11.36 -35.59
C ASP A 108 12.96 -9.85 -35.78
N GLU A 109 13.91 -9.04 -35.32
CA GLU A 109 13.97 -7.62 -35.64
C GLU A 109 13.89 -7.53 -37.17
N PRO A 110 12.90 -6.84 -37.78
CA PRO A 110 12.98 -6.56 -39.19
C PRO A 110 14.21 -5.70 -39.37
N GLU A 111 15.30 -6.32 -39.83
CA GLU A 111 16.51 -5.72 -40.31
C GLU A 111 16.09 -4.78 -41.45
N TYR A 112 15.72 -3.54 -41.11
CA TYR A 112 15.43 -2.52 -42.11
C TYR A 112 16.74 -2.29 -42.84
N PRO A 113 16.83 -2.60 -44.16
CA PRO A 113 18.04 -2.29 -44.89
C PRO A 113 18.18 -0.76 -44.88
N ALA A 114 19.25 -0.27 -44.26
CA ALA A 114 19.62 1.12 -44.35
C ALA A 114 19.74 1.47 -45.84
N CYS A 115 18.87 2.36 -46.33
CA CYS A 115 18.95 2.86 -47.70
C CYS A 115 20.35 3.46 -47.90
N ARG A 116 21.12 2.85 -48.79
CA ARG A 116 22.46 3.25 -49.20
C ARG A 116 22.41 4.33 -50.27
#